data_AF-A0A2I1H1F6-F1
#
_entry.id   AF-A0A2I1H1F6-F1
#
_cell.length_a   1.000
_cell.length_b   1.000
_cell.length_c   1.000
_cell.angle_alpha   90.00
_cell.angle_beta   90.00
_cell.angle_gamma   90.00
#
_symmetry.space_group_name_H-M   'P 1'
#
loop_
_entity.id
_entity.type
_entity.pdbx_description
1 polymer ?
#
loop_
_entity_poly.entity_id
_entity_poly.type
_entity_poly.pdbx_seq_one_letter_code
_entity_poly.pdbx_strand_id
1 'polypeptide(L)'
;MDINITFSSSKKKFNFDLRTIALNRVEHIENLLLASSKNPYIKTISSNNTEGFHELGIMGKGLFLNQDYKSWRYNRHFFTQAILSPKFSNEAVHLANKLFNELESYWDKLYLKEG
;
A
#
# COMPACT_ATOMS: atom_id res chain seq x y z
N MET A 1 7.53 13.57 11.19
CA MET A 1 6.06 13.72 11.33
C MET A 1 5.44 12.73 10.36
N ASP A 2 5.06 11.55 10.83
CA ASP A 2 5.17 10.36 9.98
C ASP A 2 3.88 9.56 9.98
N ILE A 3 3.31 9.38 8.79
CA ILE A 3 1.93 8.91 8.66
C ILE A 3 1.87 7.51 8.05
N ASN A 4 1.31 6.55 8.78
CA ASN A 4 0.93 5.23 8.26
C ASN A 4 -0.59 5.10 8.21
N ILE A 5 -1.11 4.64 7.06
CA ILE A 5 -2.52 4.29 6.82
C ILE A 5 -2.69 2.79 7.10
N THR A 6 -3.73 2.41 7.85
CA THR A 6 -4.07 0.98 8.12
C THR A 6 -5.52 0.71 7.70
N PHE A 7 -5.72 -0.31 6.86
CA PHE A 7 -7.03 -0.89 6.58
C PHE A 7 -7.27 -2.07 7.52
N SER A 8 -8.45 -2.12 8.15
CA SER A 8 -8.79 -3.07 9.21
C SER A 8 -9.54 -4.29 8.66
N SER A 9 -9.08 -5.50 8.99
CA SER A 9 -10.00 -6.59 9.36
C SER A 9 -9.37 -7.59 10.34
N SER A 10 -10.14 -7.84 11.40
CA SER A 10 -10.05 -8.86 12.44
C SER A 10 -9.03 -8.75 13.58
N LYS A 11 -9.56 -9.08 14.76
CA LYS A 11 -9.08 -8.74 16.11
C LYS A 11 -7.78 -9.46 16.48
N LYS A 12 -6.66 -8.74 16.44
CA LYS A 12 -5.51 -8.95 17.34
C LYS A 12 -5.17 -7.62 17.99
N LYS A 13 -5.22 -7.57 19.32
CA LYS A 13 -4.89 -6.36 20.09
C LYS A 13 -3.37 -6.23 20.15
N PHE A 14 -2.79 -5.60 19.13
CA PHE A 14 -1.40 -5.15 19.18
C PHE A 14 -1.34 -3.91 20.06
N ASN A 15 -0.64 -4.01 21.20
CA ASN A 15 -0.46 -2.87 22.09
C ASN A 15 0.72 -2.03 21.53
N PHE A 16 0.39 -1.01 20.75
CA PHE A 16 1.35 -0.01 20.34
C PHE A 16 1.26 1.14 21.35
N ASP A 17 2.25 1.29 22.23
CA ASP A 17 2.44 2.50 23.06
C ASP A 17 2.84 3.69 22.16
N LEU A 18 1.99 4.02 21.20
CA LEU A 18 2.16 5.06 20.21
C LEU A 18 0.97 6.01 20.27
N ARG A 19 1.26 7.29 20.51
CA ARG A 19 0.27 8.35 20.38
C ARG A 19 -0.18 8.44 18.92
N THR A 20 -1.40 8.01 18.66
CA THR A 20 -1.97 7.96 17.31
C THR A 20 -2.93 9.13 17.09
N ILE A 21 -2.80 9.79 15.93
CA ILE A 21 -3.76 10.80 15.46
C ILE A 21 -4.44 10.25 14.22
N ALA A 22 -5.75 10.04 14.30
CA ALA A 22 -6.56 9.61 13.16
C ALA A 22 -7.00 10.83 12.34
N LEU A 23 -6.67 10.84 11.05
CA LEU A 23 -7.14 11.84 10.10
C LEU A 23 -8.42 11.33 9.41
N ASN A 24 -9.55 12.00 9.66
CA ASN A 24 -10.85 11.58 9.13
C ASN A 24 -11.31 12.39 7.91
N ARG A 25 -10.60 13.47 7.55
CA ARG A 25 -10.94 14.30 6.38
C ARG A 25 -10.11 13.88 5.17
N VAL A 26 -10.78 13.71 4.04
CA VAL A 26 -10.17 13.38 2.75
C VAL A 26 -9.04 14.36 2.39
N GLU A 27 -9.26 15.66 2.57
CA GLU A 27 -8.26 16.69 2.27
C GLU A 27 -6.92 16.47 3.00
N HIS A 28 -6.94 15.99 4.24
CA HIS A 28 -5.71 15.71 4.99
C HIS A 28 -5.01 14.45 4.48
N ILE A 29 -5.79 13.44 4.08
CA ILE A 29 -5.28 12.19 3.49
C ILE A 29 -4.67 12.47 2.11
N GLU A 30 -5.35 13.27 1.29
CA GLU A 30 -4.85 13.71 -0.02
C GLU A 30 -3.57 14.52 0.14
N ASN A 31 -3.54 15.50 1.05
CA ASN A 31 -2.34 16.31 1.30
C ASN A 31 -1.15 15.49 1.77
N LEU A 32 -1.37 14.46 2.58
CA LEU A 32 -0.33 13.50 2.94
C LEU A 32 0.16 12.70 1.72
N LEU A 33 -0.78 12.19 0.92
CA LEU A 33 -0.46 11.32 -0.21
C LEU A 33 0.08 12.08 -1.42
N LEU A 34 -0.13 13.40 -1.48
CA LEU A 34 0.43 14.29 -2.49
C LEU A 34 1.95 14.30 -2.42
N ALA A 35 2.58 14.03 -3.55
CA ALA A 35 4.01 14.05 -3.76
C ALA A 35 4.54 15.50 -3.84
N SER A 36 4.25 16.31 -2.83
CA SER A 36 4.76 17.68 -2.74
C SER A 36 6.14 17.68 -2.10
N SER A 37 7.12 18.33 -2.74
CA SER A 37 8.43 18.59 -2.14
C SER A 37 8.38 19.55 -0.94
N LYS A 38 7.19 20.13 -0.68
CA LYS A 38 6.89 20.97 0.49
C LYS A 38 6.08 20.23 1.55
N ASN A 39 5.86 18.93 1.39
CA ASN A 39 5.15 18.12 2.38
C ASN A 39 6.14 17.81 3.54
N PRO A 40 6.00 18.43 4.73
CA PRO A 40 6.88 18.15 5.87
C PRO A 40 6.62 16.77 6.50
N TYR A 41 5.64 16.03 5.99
CA TYR A 41 5.20 14.73 6.48
C TYR A 41 5.84 13.56 5.71
N ILE A 42 7.03 13.76 5.11
CA ILE A 42 7.84 12.63 4.64
C ILE A 42 7.93 11.65 5.80
N LYS A 43 7.40 10.47 5.55
CA LYS A 43 7.08 9.42 6.52
C LYS A 43 8.36 8.83 7.11
N THR A 44 8.93 9.52 8.08
CA THR A 44 10.01 9.09 8.99
C THR A 44 9.49 8.00 9.91
N ILE A 45 9.53 6.74 9.49
CA ILE A 45 9.06 5.66 10.37
C ILE A 45 10.07 5.56 11.52
N SER A 46 9.64 5.88 12.74
CA SER A 46 10.55 5.87 13.89
C SER A 46 11.12 4.47 14.10
N SER A 47 12.41 4.38 14.39
CA SER A 47 13.16 3.14 14.56
C SER A 47 12.57 2.17 15.60
N ASN A 48 11.85 2.70 16.59
CA ASN A 48 11.42 1.93 17.76
C ASN A 48 10.39 0.84 17.45
N ASN A 49 9.76 0.83 16.27
CA ASN A 49 8.76 -0.17 15.88
C ASN A 49 9.00 -0.72 14.45
N THR A 50 10.24 -0.66 13.97
CA THR A 50 10.59 -1.11 12.60
C THR A 50 11.26 -2.48 12.54
N GLU A 51 11.46 -3.14 13.68
CA GLU A 51 12.16 -4.43 13.77
C GLU A 51 11.56 -5.48 12.81
N GLY A 52 10.23 -5.65 12.82
CA GLY A 52 9.57 -6.57 11.89
C GLY A 52 9.74 -6.21 10.40
N PHE A 53 9.80 -4.92 10.06
CA PHE A 53 10.07 -4.49 8.67
C PHE A 53 11.54 -4.69 8.28
N HIS A 54 12.44 -4.58 9.26
CA HIS A 54 13.86 -4.82 9.08
C HIS A 54 14.15 -6.32 8.91
N GLU A 55 13.50 -7.17 9.72
CA GLU A 55 13.54 -8.63 9.61
C GLU A 55 13.03 -9.12 8.25
N LEU A 56 11.92 -8.56 7.78
CA LEU A 56 11.39 -8.85 6.44
C LEU A 56 12.23 -8.25 5.31
N GLY A 57 13.27 -7.46 5.61
CA GLY A 57 14.17 -6.86 4.63
C GLY A 57 13.51 -5.83 3.71
N ILE A 58 12.34 -5.31 4.09
CA ILE A 58 11.53 -4.34 3.33
C ILE A 58 11.65 -2.91 3.86
N MET A 59 12.23 -2.74 5.05
CA MET A 59 12.57 -1.42 5.59
C MET A 59 13.51 -0.67 4.63
N GLY A 60 13.25 0.62 4.40
CA GLY A 60 14.00 1.43 3.46
C GLY A 60 13.67 1.20 1.98
N LYS A 61 12.76 0.26 1.64
CA LYS A 61 12.42 -0.08 0.25
C LYS A 61 11.00 0.34 -0.13
N GLY A 62 10.75 0.36 -1.45
CA GLY A 62 9.43 0.63 -2.02
C GLY A 62 8.97 2.07 -1.85
N LEU A 63 7.65 2.26 -1.76
CA LEU A 63 7.01 3.58 -1.72
C LEU A 63 6.74 4.08 -0.30
N PHE A 64 6.53 3.15 0.62
CA PHE A 64 5.96 3.43 1.94
C PHE A 64 6.95 3.25 3.09
N LEU A 65 7.98 2.42 2.91
CA LEU A 65 8.99 2.14 3.93
C LEU A 65 10.34 2.78 3.57
N ASN A 66 10.44 3.41 2.40
CA ASN A 66 11.63 4.12 1.97
C ASN A 66 11.76 5.46 2.71
N GLN A 67 12.84 5.57 3.47
CA GLN A 67 13.18 6.74 4.29
C GLN A 67 14.11 7.71 3.55
N ASP A 68 14.79 7.27 2.48
CA ASP A 68 15.61 8.14 1.67
C ASP A 68 14.75 8.92 0.69
N TYR A 69 14.67 10.24 0.88
CA TYR A 69 13.82 11.12 0.08
C TYR A 69 14.15 11.06 -1.41
N LYS A 70 15.43 10.97 -1.79
CA LYS A 70 15.84 10.96 -3.20
C LYS A 70 15.35 9.68 -3.89
N SER A 71 15.61 8.53 -3.28
CA SER A 71 15.16 7.23 -3.78
C SER A 71 13.64 7.11 -3.74
N TRP A 72 12.99 7.60 -2.69
CA TRP A 72 11.52 7.63 -2.59
C TRP A 72 10.90 8.44 -3.74
N ARG A 73 11.41 9.65 -4.01
CA ARG A 73 10.90 10.52 -5.06
C ARG A 73 11.04 9.88 -6.44
N TYR A 74 12.20 9.29 -6.72
CA TYR A 74 12.44 8.58 -7.98
C TYR A 74 11.49 7.39 -8.14
N ASN A 75 11.43 6.50 -7.14
CA ASN A 75 10.55 5.33 -7.15
C ASN A 75 9.09 5.75 -7.33
N ARG A 76 8.62 6.77 -6.59
CA ARG A 76 7.25 7.30 -6.72
C ARG A 76 6.98 7.77 -8.13
N HIS A 77 7.87 8.54 -8.72
CA HIS A 77 7.72 9.04 -10.08
C HIS A 77 7.62 7.89 -11.08
N PHE A 78 8.56 6.94 -11.02
CA PHE A 78 8.58 5.78 -11.90
C PHE A 78 7.29 4.94 -11.78
N PHE A 79 6.89 4.56 -10.56
CA PHE A 79 5.69 3.76 -10.34
C PHE A 79 4.42 4.49 -10.77
N THR A 80 4.34 5.81 -10.52
CA THR A 80 3.18 6.62 -10.93
C THR A 80 3.06 6.63 -12.45
N GLN A 81 4.16 6.82 -13.18
CA GLN A 81 4.16 6.80 -14.64
C GLN A 81 3.78 5.43 -15.21
N ALA A 82 4.31 4.35 -14.62
CA ALA A 82 4.01 2.99 -15.06
C ALA A 82 2.53 2.63 -14.87
N ILE A 83 1.99 2.86 -13.66
CA ILE A 83 0.63 2.46 -13.29
C ILE A 83 -0.43 3.35 -13.94
N LEU A 84 -0.17 4.65 -14.10
CA LEU A 84 -1.11 5.57 -14.76
C LEU A 84 -1.07 5.47 -16.28
N SER A 85 -0.19 4.64 -16.85
CA SER A 85 -0.17 4.46 -18.29
C SER A 85 -1.49 3.79 -18.76
N PRO A 86 -2.15 4.30 -19.81
CA PRO A 86 -3.39 3.69 -20.31
C PRO A 86 -3.22 2.22 -20.70
N LYS A 87 -2.02 1.86 -21.18
CA LYS A 87 -1.66 0.47 -21.49
C LYS A 87 -1.72 -0.43 -20.26
N PHE A 88 -1.16 0.03 -19.14
CA PHE A 88 -1.22 -0.72 -17.89
C PHE A 88 -2.67 -0.87 -17.41
N SER A 89 -3.46 0.21 -17.41
CA SER A 89 -4.86 0.14 -16.98
C SER A 89 -5.69 -0.85 -17.79
N ASN A 90 -5.57 -0.82 -19.12
CA ASN A 90 -6.30 -1.75 -19.99
C ASN A 90 -5.89 -3.20 -19.77
N GLU A 91 -4.58 -3.46 -19.69
CA GLU A 91 -4.05 -4.81 -19.49
C GLU A 91 -4.39 -5.35 -18.09
N ALA A 92 -4.29 -4.50 -17.06
CA ALA A 92 -4.64 -4.87 -15.69
C ALA A 92 -6.11 -5.28 -15.57
N VAL A 93 -7.03 -4.53 -16.20
CA VAL A 93 -8.46 -4.89 -16.24
C VAL A 93 -8.68 -6.18 -17.00
N HIS A 94 -8.03 -6.35 -18.16
CA HIS A 94 -8.13 -7.57 -18.95
C HIS A 94 -7.66 -8.81 -18.17
N LEU A 95 -6.48 -8.74 -17.56
CA LEU A 95 -5.90 -9.81 -16.75
C LEU A 95 -6.75 -10.10 -15.51
N ALA A 96 -7.26 -9.08 -14.83
CA ALA A 96 -8.15 -9.26 -13.70
C ALA A 96 -9.39 -10.07 -14.10
N ASN A 97 -10.07 -9.66 -15.17
CA ASN A 97 -11.26 -10.38 -15.66
C ASN A 97 -10.94 -11.83 -16.03
N LYS A 98 -9.81 -12.07 -16.70
CA LYS A 98 -9.37 -13.42 -17.06
C LYS A 98 -9.15 -14.29 -15.82
N LEU A 99 -8.44 -13.78 -14.83
CA LEU A 99 -8.15 -14.50 -13.58
C LEU A 99 -9.42 -14.75 -12.77
N PHE A 100 -10.36 -13.80 -12.74
CA PHE A 100 -11.65 -13.98 -12.06
C PHE A 100 -12.50 -15.07 -12.72
N ASN A 101 -12.58 -15.10 -14.05
CA ASN A 101 -13.30 -16.16 -14.76
C ASN A 101 -12.67 -17.54 -14.54
N GLU A 102 -11.33 -17.60 -14.47
CA GLU A 102 -10.62 -18.84 -14.16
C GLU A 102 -10.91 -19.31 -12.72
N LEU A 103 -10.87 -18.39 -11.76
CA LEU A 103 -11.19 -18.65 -10.36
C LEU A 103 -12.64 -19.15 -10.20
N GLU A 104 -13.60 -18.50 -10.86
CA GLU A 104 -15.01 -18.88 -10.85
C GLU A 104 -15.18 -20.30 -11.42
N SER A 105 -14.53 -20.62 -12.55
CA SER A 105 -14.55 -21.98 -13.10
C SER A 105 -13.99 -23.04 -12.14
N TYR A 106 -12.96 -22.70 -11.34
CA TYR A 106 -12.46 -23.60 -10.30
C TYR A 106 -13.47 -23.76 -9.16
N TRP A 107 -14.12 -22.68 -8.72
CA TRP A 107 -15.16 -22.75 -7.71
C TRP A 107 -16.36 -23.59 -8.18
N ASP A 108 -16.81 -23.43 -9.41
CA ASP A 108 -17.86 -24.27 -10.01
C ASP A 108 -17.48 -25.75 -9.97
N LYS A 109 -16.24 -26.10 -10.34
CA LYS A 109 -15.77 -27.50 -10.30
C LYS A 109 -15.67 -28.07 -8.88
N LEU A 110 -15.36 -27.23 -7.89
CA LEU A 110 -15.23 -27.63 -6.49
C LEU A 110 -16.59 -27.82 -5.81
N TYR A 111 -17.57 -26.98 -6.13
CA TYR A 111 -18.84 -26.91 -5.40
C TYR A 111 -20.06 -27.44 -6.18
N LEU A 112 -19.97 -27.65 -7.49
CA LEU A 112 -21.08 -28.21 -8.31
C LEU A 112 -20.89 -29.70 -8.66
N LYS A 113 -19.92 -30.40 -8.04
CA LYS A 113 -19.69 -31.84 -8.23
C LYS A 113 -20.33 -32.75 -7.17
N GLU A 114 -21.23 -32.23 -6.36
CA GLU A 114 -22.15 -33.05 -5.55
C GLU A 114 -23.59 -32.85 -6.05
N GLY A 115 -23.95 -33.67 -7.03
CA GLY A 115 -25.31 -33.84 -7.57
C GLY A 115 -25.39 -35.16 -8.31
#